data_AF-A0A7K4LDB1-F1
#
_entry.id   AF-A0A7K4LDB1-F1
#
_cell.length_a   1.000
_cell.length_b   1.000
_cell.length_c   1.000
_cell.angle_alpha   90.00
_cell.angle_beta   90.00
_cell.angle_gamma   90.00
#
_symmetry.space_group_name_H-M   'P 1'
#
loop_
_entity.id
_entity.type
_entity.pdbx_description
1 polymer ?
#
loop_
_entity_poly.entity_id
_entity_poly.type
_entity_poly.pdbx_seq_one_letter_code
_entity_poly.pdbx_strand_id
1 'polypeptide(L)'
;HCSDSLAWKLFYMAGCLFVAVQNLEQWEEAIFDKNKGTICLKTFSLYKKILTFSRGGHEQVVALLHEVRDVNVEEEPVRYFGKGYLVVLRFITGFSHPLTQSAVLGCRSDVEAIAKLITSFLELDRVESQHDLSQSSETEASDADEPEDNY
;
A
#
# COMPACT_ATOMS: atom_id res chain seq x y z
N HIS A 1 39.15 36.93 -19.29
CA HIS A 1 38.13 37.13 -18.25
C HIS A 1 36.73 36.57 -18.61
N CYS A 2 36.62 35.43 -19.32
CA CYS A 2 35.32 34.81 -19.65
C CYS A 2 35.12 33.43 -18.98
N SER A 3 36.22 32.78 -18.57
CA SER A 3 36.20 31.43 -17.99
C SER A 3 35.61 31.40 -16.57
N ASP A 4 35.86 32.44 -15.77
CA ASP A 4 35.44 32.45 -14.36
C ASP A 4 33.91 32.45 -14.24
N SER A 5 33.21 33.25 -15.06
CA SER A 5 31.73 33.31 -15.05
C SER A 5 31.08 31.97 -15.45
N LEU A 6 31.65 31.27 -16.43
CA LEU A 6 31.16 29.97 -16.89
C LEU A 6 31.42 28.87 -15.87
N ALA A 7 32.62 28.84 -15.27
CA ALA A 7 32.97 27.86 -14.25
C ALA A 7 32.07 27.98 -13.01
N TRP A 8 31.82 29.20 -12.54
CA TRP A 8 30.90 29.43 -11.42
C TRP A 8 29.46 29.04 -11.77
N LYS A 9 28.95 29.38 -12.96
CA LYS A 9 27.61 28.95 -13.40
C LYS A 9 27.48 27.43 -13.49
N LEU A 10 28.48 26.75 -14.05
CA LEU A 10 28.51 25.29 -14.11
C LEU A 10 28.54 24.67 -12.72
N PHE A 11 29.32 25.25 -11.79
CA PHE A 11 29.36 24.80 -10.40
C PHE A 11 27.99 24.94 -9.72
N TYR A 12 27.30 26.08 -9.88
CA TYR A 12 25.95 26.28 -9.33
C TYR A 12 24.92 25.33 -9.94
N MET A 13 24.95 25.15 -11.27
CA MET A 13 24.05 24.24 -11.96
C MET A 13 24.31 22.77 -11.55
N ALA A 14 25.57 22.36 -11.45
CA ALA A 14 25.94 21.02 -11.00
C ALA A 14 25.56 20.79 -9.53
N GLY A 15 25.75 21.78 -8.65
CA GLY A 15 25.33 21.71 -7.26
C GLY A 15 23.82 21.61 -7.11
N CYS A 16 23.06 22.43 -7.85
CA CYS A 16 21.60 22.35 -7.87
C CYS A 16 21.10 20.99 -8.39
N LEU A 17 21.70 20.51 -9.49
CA LEU A 17 21.39 19.19 -10.05
C LEU A 17 21.71 18.07 -9.05
N PHE A 18 22.84 18.14 -8.36
CA PHE A 18 23.23 17.12 -7.38
C PHE A 18 22.28 17.08 -6.17
N VAL A 19 21.85 18.25 -5.67
CA VAL A 19 20.83 18.33 -4.61
C VAL A 19 19.50 17.77 -5.09
N ALA A 20 19.08 18.13 -6.31
CA ALA A 20 17.87 17.59 -6.91
C ALA A 20 17.94 16.07 -7.08
N VAL A 21 19.08 15.53 -7.52
CA VAL A 21 19.30 14.09 -7.67
C VAL A 21 19.34 13.35 -6.33
N GLN A 22 19.89 13.96 -5.28
CA GLN A 22 19.81 13.38 -3.94
C GLN A 22 18.41 13.43 -3.35
N ASN A 23 17.59 14.41 -3.77
CA ASN A 23 16.19 14.49 -3.43
C ASN A 23 15.30 13.60 -4.32
N LEU A 24 15.82 13.04 -5.43
CA LEU A 24 15.09 12.03 -6.19
C LEU A 24 14.91 10.80 -5.30
N GLU A 25 13.69 10.72 -4.80
CA GLU A 25 13.25 9.88 -3.72
C GLU A 25 13.42 8.39 -4.02
N GLN A 26 13.31 7.58 -2.97
CA GLN A 26 13.10 6.16 -3.12
C GLN A 26 11.69 5.98 -3.72
N TRP A 27 11.60 5.53 -4.97
CA TRP A 27 10.32 5.28 -5.61
C TRP A 27 9.84 3.87 -5.31
N GLU A 28 8.53 3.74 -5.13
CA GLU A 28 7.86 2.49 -4.81
C GLU A 28 6.82 2.21 -5.90
N GLU A 29 6.81 0.97 -6.38
CA GLU A 29 5.92 0.52 -7.44
C GLU A 29 5.22 -0.77 -6.98
N ALA A 30 3.90 -0.70 -6.84
CA ALA A 30 3.05 -1.86 -6.58
C ALA A 30 2.29 -2.24 -7.86
N ILE A 31 2.64 -3.39 -8.45
CA ILE A 31 2.01 -3.91 -9.67
C ILE A 31 1.11 -5.07 -9.30
N PHE A 32 -0.19 -4.89 -9.54
CA PHE A 32 -1.20 -5.93 -9.38
C PHE A 32 -1.50 -6.54 -10.76
N ASP A 33 -0.98 -7.74 -11.02
CA ASP A 33 -1.20 -8.46 -12.28
C ASP A 33 -2.31 -9.50 -12.12
N LYS A 34 -3.53 -9.13 -12.54
CA LYS A 34 -4.69 -10.05 -12.53
C LYS A 34 -4.52 -11.24 -13.48
N ASN A 35 -3.77 -11.09 -14.58
CA ASN A 35 -3.60 -12.17 -15.55
C ASN A 35 -2.69 -13.27 -14.99
N LYS A 36 -1.67 -12.87 -14.22
CA LYS A 36 -0.73 -13.80 -13.57
C LYS A 36 -1.13 -14.18 -12.16
N GLY A 37 -2.06 -13.44 -11.54
CA GLY A 37 -2.45 -13.63 -10.14
C GLY A 37 -1.34 -13.27 -9.16
N THR A 38 -0.50 -12.28 -9.50
CA THR A 38 0.66 -11.90 -8.67
C THR A 38 0.66 -10.41 -8.35
N ILE A 39 1.16 -10.08 -7.18
CA ILE A 39 1.46 -8.72 -6.74
C ILE A 39 2.96 -8.58 -6.68
N CYS A 40 3.51 -7.58 -7.36
CA CYS A 40 4.92 -7.23 -7.28
C CYS A 40 5.06 -5.88 -6.59
N LEU A 41 5.65 -5.85 -5.41
CA LEU A 41 6.07 -4.63 -4.73
C LEU A 41 7.56 -4.44 -5.02
N LYS A 42 7.91 -3.33 -5.67
CA LYS A 42 9.27 -2.98 -6.03
C LYS A 42 9.63 -1.65 -5.42
N THR A 43 10.79 -1.61 -4.80
CA THR A 43 11.40 -0.35 -4.39
C THR A 43 12.62 -0.08 -5.28
N PHE A 44 12.72 1.13 -5.81
CA PHE A 44 13.86 1.57 -6.61
C PHE A 44 14.38 2.92 -6.16
N SER A 45 15.70 2.99 -6.01
CA SER A 45 16.39 4.25 -5.77
C SER A 45 16.77 4.87 -7.12
N LEU A 46 16.15 6.01 -7.47
CA LEU A 46 16.51 6.74 -8.68
C LEU A 46 17.97 7.22 -8.64
N TYR A 47 18.44 7.70 -7.49
CA TYR A 47 19.83 8.10 -7.34
C TYR A 47 20.77 6.93 -7.61
N LYS A 48 20.52 5.73 -7.05
CA LYS A 48 21.36 4.53 -7.31
C LYS A 48 21.32 4.15 -8.79
N LYS A 49 20.15 4.26 -9.43
CA LYS A 49 19.98 3.94 -10.85
C LYS A 49 20.79 4.87 -11.75
N ILE A 50 20.81 6.16 -11.45
CA ILE A 50 21.60 7.17 -12.19
C ILE A 50 23.10 7.02 -11.89
N LEU A 51 23.48 6.87 -10.62
CA LEU A 51 24.88 6.82 -10.19
C LEU A 51 25.58 5.52 -10.58
N THR A 52 24.88 4.39 -10.49
CA THR A 52 25.50 3.07 -10.66
C THR A 52 25.33 2.54 -12.08
N PHE A 53 24.47 3.16 -12.92
CA PHE A 53 24.01 2.60 -14.20
C PHE A 53 23.67 1.09 -14.11
N SER A 54 23.32 0.62 -12.91
CA SER A 54 23.37 -0.80 -12.57
C SER A 54 22.07 -1.49 -12.93
N ARG A 55 22.21 -2.73 -13.41
CA ARG A 55 21.11 -3.64 -13.72
C ARG A 55 20.60 -4.42 -12.51
N GLY A 56 21.16 -4.18 -11.33
CA GLY A 56 20.91 -4.95 -10.11
C GLY A 56 20.76 -4.03 -8.91
N GLY A 57 19.63 -4.16 -8.20
CA GLY A 57 19.35 -3.42 -6.97
C GLY A 57 17.88 -3.09 -6.73
N HIS A 58 16.94 -3.85 -7.28
CA HIS A 58 15.52 -3.72 -6.93
C HIS A 58 15.21 -4.75 -5.85
N GLU A 59 14.86 -4.28 -4.67
CA GLU A 59 14.19 -5.12 -3.68
C GLU A 59 12.77 -5.36 -4.22
N GLN A 60 12.53 -6.59 -4.66
CA GLN A 60 11.25 -7.02 -5.22
C GLN A 60 10.66 -8.06 -4.29
N VAL A 61 9.49 -7.77 -3.75
CA VAL A 61 8.65 -8.73 -3.05
C VAL A 61 7.54 -9.14 -4.00
N VAL A 62 7.44 -10.44 -4.27
CA VAL A 62 6.35 -11.01 -5.07
C VAL A 62 5.45 -11.81 -4.14
N ALA A 63 4.17 -11.46 -4.11
CA ALA A 63 3.14 -12.17 -3.37
C ALA A 63 2.02 -12.61 -4.31
N LEU A 64 1.18 -13.55 -3.88
CA LEU A 64 0.06 -14.03 -4.69
C LEU A 64 -1.17 -13.15 -4.46
N LEU A 65 -1.90 -12.85 -5.53
CA LEU A 65 -3.07 -11.96 -5.48
C LEU A 65 -4.19 -12.56 -4.62
N HIS A 66 -4.37 -13.88 -4.67
CA HIS A 66 -5.38 -14.59 -3.87
C HIS A 66 -5.03 -14.67 -2.38
N GLU A 67 -3.77 -14.37 -2.01
CA GLU A 67 -3.38 -14.30 -0.61
C GLU A 67 -3.77 -12.96 0.01
N VAL A 68 -4.08 -11.92 -0.78
CA VAL A 68 -4.56 -10.65 -0.21
C VAL A 68 -5.99 -10.83 0.24
N ARG A 69 -6.19 -10.59 1.54
CA ARG A 69 -7.48 -10.65 2.20
C ARG A 69 -8.19 -9.30 2.19
N ASP A 70 -7.49 -8.24 2.56
CA ASP A 70 -8.06 -6.91 2.76
C ASP A 70 -7.00 -5.80 2.56
N VAL A 71 -7.47 -4.57 2.38
CA VAL A 71 -6.66 -3.35 2.29
C VAL A 71 -7.14 -2.35 3.34
N ASN A 72 -6.31 -2.06 4.32
CA ASN A 72 -6.63 -1.13 5.40
C ASN A 72 -5.84 0.17 5.30
N VAL A 73 -6.35 1.20 5.99
CA VAL A 73 -5.58 2.41 6.28
C VAL A 73 -5.13 2.38 7.73
N GLU A 74 -3.82 2.46 7.95
CA GLU A 74 -3.21 2.50 9.27
C GLU A 74 -2.69 3.91 9.56
N GLU A 75 -2.91 4.39 10.80
CA GLU A 75 -2.43 5.69 11.26
C GLU A 75 -1.04 5.52 11.89
N GLU A 76 -0.07 6.27 11.39
CA GLU A 76 1.30 6.28 11.92
C GLU A 76 1.62 7.64 12.55
N PRO A 77 2.13 7.69 13.80
CA PRO A 77 2.54 8.94 14.41
C PRO A 77 3.85 9.43 13.77
N VAL A 78 3.78 10.54 13.03
CA VAL A 78 4.95 11.13 12.39
C VAL A 78 5.55 12.18 13.31
N ARG A 79 6.80 11.95 13.71
CA ARG A 79 7.52 12.82 14.64
C ARG A 79 7.53 14.27 14.12
N TYR A 80 7.04 15.20 14.93
CA TYR A 80 6.85 16.65 14.63
C TYR A 80 5.77 17.01 13.61
N PHE A 81 5.31 16.08 12.77
CA PHE A 81 4.31 16.33 11.73
C PHE A 81 2.91 15.79 12.08
N GLY A 82 2.74 15.22 13.26
CA GLY A 82 1.44 14.80 13.78
C GLY A 82 1.09 13.38 13.35
N LYS A 83 0.01 13.24 12.57
CA LYS A 83 -0.53 11.96 12.12
C LYS A 83 -0.29 11.79 10.62
N GLY A 84 0.27 10.65 10.24
CA GLY A 84 0.35 10.18 8.86
C GLY A 84 -0.54 8.96 8.66
N TYR A 85 -0.87 8.65 7.40
CA TYR A 85 -1.70 7.51 7.05
C TYR A 85 -1.02 6.66 5.98
N LEU A 86 -1.12 5.34 6.11
CA LEU A 86 -0.55 4.34 5.22
C LEU A 86 -1.64 3.43 4.69
N VAL A 87 -1.55 3.04 3.42
CA VAL A 87 -2.35 1.94 2.89
C VAL A 87 -1.57 0.65 3.10
N VAL A 88 -2.21 -0.34 3.72
CA VAL A 88 -1.59 -1.61 4.13
C VAL A 88 -2.38 -2.78 3.54
N LEU A 89 -1.69 -3.65 2.81
CA LEU A 89 -2.24 -4.92 2.34
C LEU A 89 -2.18 -5.94 3.49
N ARG A 90 -3.31 -6.59 3.80
CA ARG A 90 -3.36 -7.73 4.72
C ARG A 90 -3.49 -9.04 3.95
N PHE A 91 -2.67 -10.01 4.31
CA PHE A 91 -2.64 -11.32 3.66
C PHE A 91 -3.30 -12.38 4.56
N ILE A 92 -3.85 -13.43 3.94
CA ILE A 92 -4.49 -14.57 4.63
C ILE A 92 -3.54 -15.31 5.58
N THR A 93 -2.24 -15.24 5.31
CA THR A 93 -1.14 -15.78 6.12
C THR A 93 -0.90 -15.00 7.41
N GLY A 94 -1.55 -13.84 7.58
CA GLY A 94 -1.45 -12.99 8.75
C GLY A 94 -0.37 -11.91 8.69
N PHE A 95 0.49 -11.89 7.66
CA PHE A 95 1.41 -10.75 7.48
C PHE A 95 0.68 -9.55 6.85
N SER A 96 1.15 -8.35 7.19
CA SER A 96 0.67 -7.09 6.64
C SER A 96 1.84 -6.35 5.98
N HIS A 97 1.59 -5.72 4.84
CA HIS A 97 2.63 -5.03 4.08
C HIS A 97 2.15 -3.63 3.65
N PRO A 98 2.79 -2.55 4.12
CA PRO A 98 2.46 -1.21 3.68
C PRO A 98 2.83 -1.05 2.20
N LEU A 99 1.99 -0.35 1.44
CA LEU A 99 2.27 -0.04 0.04
C LEU A 99 3.39 0.99 -0.13
N THR A 100 3.56 1.84 0.89
CA THR A 100 4.60 2.87 0.92
C THR A 100 5.42 2.79 2.20
N GLN A 101 6.73 3.08 2.11
CA GLN A 101 7.63 3.09 3.28
C GLN A 101 7.39 4.27 4.23
N SER A 102 6.79 5.35 3.74
CA SER A 102 6.50 6.55 4.53
C SER A 102 5.01 6.85 4.55
N ALA A 103 4.52 7.26 5.71
CA ALA A 103 3.15 7.69 5.89
C ALA A 103 2.88 8.99 5.14
N VAL A 104 1.73 9.04 4.47
CA VAL A 104 1.26 10.25 3.80
C VAL A 104 0.72 11.19 4.86
N LEU A 105 1.31 12.39 4.94
CA LEU A 105 0.84 13.45 5.81
C LEU A 105 -0.42 14.10 5.21
N GLY A 106 -1.45 14.33 6.03
CA GLY A 106 -2.63 15.10 5.63
C GLY A 106 -3.96 14.35 5.71
N CYS A 107 -4.81 14.51 4.67
CA CYS A 107 -6.20 14.07 4.69
C CYS A 107 -6.35 12.55 4.58
N ARG A 108 -6.75 11.92 5.69
CA ARG A 108 -7.11 10.49 5.76
C ARG A 108 -8.07 10.04 4.65
N SER A 109 -9.00 10.91 4.24
CA SER A 109 -9.99 10.63 3.20
C SER A 109 -9.37 10.20 1.87
N ASP A 110 -8.25 10.80 1.48
CA ASP A 110 -7.63 10.55 0.18
C ASP A 110 -6.94 9.19 0.20
N VAL A 111 -6.31 8.86 1.32
CA VAL A 111 -5.69 7.56 1.58
C VAL A 111 -6.74 6.45 1.64
N GLU A 112 -7.90 6.72 2.26
CA GLU A 112 -9.05 5.82 2.24
C GLU A 112 -9.67 5.66 0.84
N ALA A 113 -9.70 6.71 0.02
CA ALA A 113 -10.17 6.63 -1.36
C ALA A 113 -9.26 5.72 -2.19
N ILE A 114 -7.94 5.81 -1.98
CA ILE A 114 -6.96 4.90 -2.61
C ILE A 114 -7.18 3.47 -2.12
N ALA A 115 -7.33 3.25 -0.81
CA ALA A 115 -7.60 1.92 -0.27
C ALA A 115 -8.86 1.30 -0.92
N LYS A 116 -9.97 2.05 -0.97
CA LYS A 116 -11.22 1.63 -1.63
C LYS A 116 -11.03 1.31 -3.13
N LEU A 117 -10.24 2.12 -3.83
CA LEU A 117 -9.92 1.88 -5.24
C LEU A 117 -9.21 0.54 -5.42
N ILE A 118 -8.24 0.24 -4.54
CA ILE A 118 -7.49 -1.03 -4.59
C ILE A 118 -8.41 -2.19 -4.20
N THR A 119 -9.21 -2.07 -3.15
CA THR A 119 -10.19 -3.09 -2.74
C THR A 119 -11.16 -3.43 -3.88
N SER A 120 -11.71 -2.40 -4.53
CA SER A 120 -12.60 -2.55 -5.69
C SER A 120 -11.87 -3.17 -6.88
N PHE A 121 -10.65 -2.71 -7.18
CA PHE A 121 -9.83 -3.28 -8.24
C PHE A 121 -9.54 -4.75 -8.00
N LEU A 122 -9.28 -5.16 -6.75
CA LEU A 122 -9.00 -6.54 -6.38
C LEU A 122 -10.27 -7.39 -6.17
N GLU A 123 -11.46 -6.78 -6.23
CA GLU A 123 -12.75 -7.43 -6.02
C GLU A 123 -12.90 -8.10 -4.64
N LEU A 124 -12.19 -7.58 -3.62
CA LEU A 124 -12.19 -8.15 -2.27
C LEU A 124 -13.56 -8.03 -1.58
N ASP A 125 -14.32 -6.96 -1.86
CA ASP A 125 -15.67 -6.74 -1.33
C ASP A 125 -16.65 -7.89 -1.63
N ARG A 126 -16.43 -8.64 -2.73
CA ARG A 126 -17.29 -9.77 -3.12
C ARG A 126 -17.02 -11.00 -2.25
N VAL A 127 -15.80 -11.17 -1.75
CA VAL A 127 -15.38 -12.35 -0.96
C VAL A 127 -15.93 -12.26 0.46
N GLU A 128 -15.96 -11.06 1.05
CA GLU A 128 -16.52 -10.84 2.39
C GLU A 128 -18.03 -11.11 2.43
N SER A 129 -18.77 -10.69 1.40
CA SER A 129 -20.22 -10.95 1.31
C SER A 129 -20.62 -12.44 1.22
N GLN A 130 -19.74 -13.32 0.76
CA GLN A 130 -20.00 -14.77 0.76
C GLN A 130 -19.77 -15.42 2.13
N HIS A 131 -18.85 -14.88 2.93
CA HIS A 131 -18.55 -15.43 4.24
C HIS A 131 -19.70 -15.16 5.24
N ASP A 132 -20.32 -13.98 5.17
CA ASP A 132 -21.47 -13.64 6.02
C ASP A 132 -22.73 -14.45 5.72
N LEU A 133 -22.94 -14.85 4.46
CA LEU A 133 -24.07 -15.71 4.05
C LEU A 133 -23.92 -17.18 4.48
N SER A 134 -22.70 -17.62 4.73
CA SER A 134 -22.41 -19.03 5.04
C SER A 134 -22.57 -19.37 6.53
N GLN A 135 -22.66 -18.38 7.41
CA GLN A 135 -22.88 -18.58 8.85
C GLN A 135 -24.34 -18.39 9.31
N SER A 136 -25.24 -17.90 8.45
CA SER A 136 -26.61 -17.57 8.84
C SER A 136 -27.66 -18.64 8.48
N SER A 137 -27.25 -19.83 8.02
CA SER A 137 -28.19 -20.85 7.50
C SER A 137 -28.15 -22.19 8.24
N GLU A 138 -28.02 -22.19 9.57
CA GLU A 138 -28.27 -23.37 10.39
C GLU A 138 -28.90 -22.99 11.74
N THR A 139 -30.22 -22.79 11.79
CA THR A 139 -31.05 -23.32 12.88
C THR A 139 -32.50 -23.42 12.41
N GLU A 140 -32.92 -24.65 12.13
CA GLU A 140 -34.30 -24.98 11.79
C GLU A 140 -35.25 -24.83 12.99
N ALA A 141 -36.49 -24.53 12.66
CA ALA A 141 -37.62 -24.46 13.57
C ALA A 141 -37.89 -25.80 14.26
N SER A 142 -38.19 -25.76 15.57
CA SER A 142 -39.08 -26.73 16.18
C SER A 142 -40.01 -25.99 17.14
N ASP A 143 -41.24 -25.87 16.66
CA ASP A 143 -42.45 -25.47 17.37
C ASP A 143 -42.82 -26.56 18.40
N ALA A 144 -43.10 -26.17 19.64
CA ALA A 144 -43.77 -27.01 20.65
C ALA A 144 -44.30 -26.13 21.79
N ASP A 145 -45.53 -25.66 21.61
CA ASP A 145 -46.44 -25.21 22.67
C ASP A 145 -46.59 -26.32 23.73
N GLU A 146 -46.36 -26.01 25.02
CA GLU A 146 -46.90 -26.80 26.13
C GLU A 146 -47.58 -25.89 27.17
N PRO A 147 -48.74 -26.30 27.70
CA PRO A 147 -49.67 -25.44 28.43
C PRO A 147 -49.32 -25.24 29.91
N GLU A 148 -49.80 -24.12 30.45
CA GLU A 148 -49.82 -23.82 31.90
C GLU A 148 -50.69 -24.83 32.67
N ASP A 149 -50.07 -25.57 33.59
CA ASP A 149 -50.78 -26.29 34.65
C ASP A 149 -50.52 -25.62 36.01
N ASN A 150 -51.53 -24.89 36.49
CA ASN A 150 -51.68 -24.44 37.87
C ASN A 150 -52.17 -25.61 38.74
N TYR A 151 -51.44 -25.94 39.81
CA TYR A 151 -51.98 -26.51 41.05
C TYR A 151 -51.20 -26.03 42.27
#